data_AF-A0A674NV53-F1
#
_entry.id   AF-A0A674NV53-F1
#
_cell.length_a   1.000
_cell.length_b   1.000
_cell.length_c   1.000
_cell.angle_alpha   90.00
_cell.angle_beta   90.00
_cell.angle_gamma   90.00
#
_symmetry.space_group_name_H-M   'P 1'
#
loop_
_entity.id
_entity.type
_entity.pdbx_description
1 polymer ?
#
loop_
_entity_poly.entity_id
_entity_poly.type
_entity_poly.pdbx_seq_one_letter_code
_entity_poly.pdbx_strand_id
1 'polypeptide(L)'
;NPSDPGSIQCGSIHWYCFEKFFNHAVTAAVAARRTFGNVPIYSFFHAFGTLMQDQIQKAILELDSIRDSRDVSLCTLIALYYAEKRKKNPDREVVQELDAKIKEDRKSASPRSLYNAGMFFWLLGRNDKAREYIDRMIKLSNGAREGIILKAWVNVTSGQDMYAKKAGKLFDEGLKERTDAFGLMGKAQYYEYRQNYSGALEVINQVIVGFPGFLPALIKKMKLLLILQDWEQTILAAHR
;
A
#
# COMPACT_ATOMS: atom_id res chain seq x y z
N ASN A 1 18.88 -6.28 6.28
CA ASN A 1 18.89 -6.94 4.95
C ASN A 1 17.74 -6.42 4.11
N PRO A 2 17.96 -5.84 2.91
CA PRO A 2 16.89 -5.42 2.00
C PRO A 2 15.90 -6.56 1.72
N SER A 3 16.39 -7.79 1.59
CA SER A 3 15.63 -9.04 1.44
C SER A 3 15.02 -9.58 2.75
N ASP A 4 14.66 -8.70 3.69
CA ASP A 4 13.93 -9.09 4.91
C ASP A 4 12.59 -9.74 4.51
N PRO A 5 12.31 -11.00 4.89
CA PRO A 5 11.06 -11.66 4.56
C PRO A 5 9.81 -10.83 4.93
N GLY A 6 9.88 -10.04 6.01
CA GLY A 6 8.78 -9.16 6.42
C GLY A 6 8.52 -8.00 5.44
N SER A 7 9.57 -7.45 4.82
CA SER A 7 9.46 -6.35 3.87
C SER A 7 8.86 -6.83 2.54
N ILE A 8 9.27 -8.01 2.07
CA ILE A 8 8.74 -8.66 0.86
C ILE A 8 7.24 -8.96 1.04
N GLN A 9 6.86 -9.47 2.21
CA GLN A 9 5.48 -9.81 2.50
C GLN A 9 4.59 -8.56 2.57
N CYS A 10 5.02 -7.51 3.29
CA CYS A 10 4.31 -6.23 3.33
C CYS A 10 4.19 -5.61 1.94
N GLY A 11 5.28 -5.59 1.17
CA GLY A 11 5.28 -5.08 -0.21
C GLY A 11 4.29 -5.83 -1.10
N SER A 12 4.15 -7.15 -0.90
CA SER A 12 3.25 -7.98 -1.69
C SER A 12 1.79 -7.67 -1.37
N ILE A 13 1.47 -7.55 -0.08
CA ILE A 13 0.14 -7.17 0.40
C ILE A 13 -0.23 -5.78 -0.14
N HIS A 14 0.65 -4.77 -0.03
CA HIS A 14 0.39 -3.43 -0.55
C HIS A 14 0.13 -3.45 -2.06
N TRP A 15 0.94 -4.20 -2.81
CA TRP A 15 0.77 -4.33 -4.26
C TRP A 15 -0.55 -5.02 -4.64
N TYR A 16 -0.89 -6.13 -4.01
CA TYR A 16 -2.16 -6.82 -4.27
C TYR A 16 -3.37 -5.94 -3.94
N CYS A 17 -3.30 -5.18 -2.85
CA CYS A 17 -4.31 -4.20 -2.51
C CYS A 17 -4.42 -3.10 -3.58
N PHE A 18 -3.28 -2.57 -4.06
CA PHE A 18 -3.24 -1.55 -5.10
C PHE A 18 -3.84 -2.03 -6.43
N GLU A 19 -3.46 -3.23 -6.89
CA GLU A 19 -3.99 -3.86 -8.11
C GLU A 19 -5.40 -4.46 -7.92
N LYS A 20 -6.01 -4.31 -6.73
CA LYS A 20 -7.33 -4.84 -6.37
C LYS A 20 -7.45 -6.37 -6.40
N PHE A 21 -6.32 -7.07 -6.27
CA PHE A 21 -6.26 -8.53 -6.10
C PHE A 21 -6.55 -8.93 -4.65
N PHE A 22 -7.75 -8.58 -4.16
CA PHE A 22 -8.06 -8.67 -2.72
C PHE A 22 -8.02 -10.10 -2.17
N ASN A 23 -8.32 -11.12 -2.96
CA ASN A 23 -8.15 -12.52 -2.52
C ASN A 23 -6.67 -12.83 -2.24
N HIS A 24 -5.76 -12.42 -3.13
CA HIS A 24 -4.32 -12.59 -2.92
C HIS A 24 -3.81 -11.77 -1.73
N ALA A 25 -4.34 -10.56 -1.52
CA ALA A 25 -4.01 -9.73 -0.35
C ALA A 25 -4.40 -10.41 0.96
N VAL A 26 -5.61 -10.99 1.04
CA VAL A 26 -6.10 -11.76 2.19
C VAL A 26 -5.22 -12.98 2.46
N THR A 27 -4.95 -13.79 1.44
CA THR A 27 -4.09 -14.98 1.57
C THR A 27 -2.67 -14.62 2.01
N ALA A 28 -2.09 -13.56 1.43
CA ALA A 28 -0.78 -13.06 1.79
C ALA A 28 -0.76 -12.54 3.24
N ALA A 29 -1.80 -11.86 3.71
CA ALA A 29 -1.91 -11.40 5.09
C ALA A 29 -2.03 -12.58 6.08
N VAL A 30 -2.77 -13.64 5.75
CA VAL A 30 -2.81 -14.89 6.55
C VAL A 30 -1.43 -15.53 6.63
N ALA A 31 -0.74 -15.67 5.50
CA ALA A 31 0.62 -16.23 5.47
C ALA A 31 1.58 -15.39 6.32
N ALA A 32 1.51 -14.06 6.22
CA ALA A 32 2.32 -13.14 7.02
C ALA A 32 2.11 -13.33 8.53
N ARG A 33 0.86 -13.48 8.97
CA ARG A 33 0.53 -13.74 10.39
C ARG A 33 1.10 -15.06 10.89
N ARG A 34 1.13 -16.10 10.05
CA ARG A 34 1.71 -17.40 10.40
C ARG A 34 3.23 -17.33 10.53
N THR A 35 3.89 -16.58 9.64
CA THR A 35 5.35 -16.50 9.59
C THR A 35 5.93 -15.51 10.61
N PHE A 36 5.30 -14.34 10.78
CA PHE A 36 5.84 -13.24 11.58
C PHE A 36 5.06 -12.99 12.88
N GLY A 37 4.10 -13.85 13.19
CA GLY A 37 3.22 -13.70 14.35
C GLY A 37 2.08 -12.72 14.13
N ASN A 38 1.29 -12.50 15.19
CA ASN A 38 0.06 -11.72 15.14
C ASN A 38 0.31 -10.19 15.19
N VAL A 39 1.18 -9.68 14.32
CA VAL A 39 1.44 -8.25 14.21
C VAL A 39 0.17 -7.54 13.70
N PRO A 40 -0.36 -6.53 14.40
CA PRO A 40 -1.66 -5.93 14.09
C PRO A 40 -1.83 -5.42 12.65
N ILE A 41 -0.73 -5.01 12.01
CA ILE A 41 -0.74 -4.53 10.62
C ILE A 41 -1.20 -5.60 9.61
N TYR A 42 -0.86 -6.87 9.84
CA TYR A 42 -1.29 -7.95 8.95
C TYR A 42 -2.78 -8.25 9.13
N SER A 43 -3.30 -8.19 10.36
CA SER A 43 -4.74 -8.27 10.61
C SER A 43 -5.49 -7.09 10.00
N PHE A 44 -4.92 -5.88 10.06
CA PHE A 44 -5.48 -4.71 9.38
C PHE A 44 -5.62 -4.92 7.87
N PHE A 45 -4.56 -5.37 7.18
CA PHE A 45 -4.64 -5.59 5.74
C PHE A 45 -5.51 -6.80 5.36
N HIS A 46 -5.58 -7.83 6.20
CA HIS A 46 -6.53 -8.92 6.03
C HIS A 46 -7.97 -8.41 6.09
N ALA A 47 -8.30 -7.63 7.12
CA ALA A 47 -9.62 -7.04 7.29
C ALA A 47 -9.94 -6.06 6.15
N PHE A 48 -8.96 -5.28 5.68
CA PHE A 48 -9.12 -4.42 4.51
C PHE A 48 -9.45 -5.22 3.24
N GLY A 49 -8.68 -6.28 2.94
CA GLY A 49 -8.98 -7.14 1.79
C GLY A 49 -10.36 -7.78 1.88
N THR A 50 -10.76 -8.23 3.08
CA THR A 50 -12.10 -8.78 3.37
C THR A 50 -13.21 -7.73 3.15
N LEU A 51 -12.98 -6.48 3.59
CA LEU A 51 -13.90 -5.36 3.38
C LEU A 51 -14.06 -5.02 1.89
N MET A 52 -12.97 -5.08 1.12
CA MET A 52 -13.01 -4.82 -0.31
C MET A 52 -13.68 -5.94 -1.13
N GLN A 53 -13.80 -7.15 -0.56
CA GLN A 53 -14.61 -8.25 -1.07
C GLN A 53 -16.09 -8.18 -0.63
N ASP A 54 -16.53 -7.05 -0.07
CA ASP A 54 -17.90 -6.81 0.41
C ASP A 54 -18.34 -7.69 1.60
N GLN A 55 -17.41 -8.37 2.27
CA GLN A 55 -17.65 -9.10 3.51
C GLN A 55 -17.58 -8.15 4.72
N ILE A 56 -18.42 -7.11 4.71
CA ILE A 56 -18.36 -5.95 5.62
C ILE A 56 -18.36 -6.36 7.09
N GLN A 57 -19.25 -7.27 7.49
CA GLN A 57 -19.46 -7.63 8.90
C GLN A 57 -18.27 -8.39 9.48
N LYS A 58 -17.67 -9.29 8.68
CA LYS A 58 -16.44 -10.00 9.08
C LYS A 58 -15.28 -9.03 9.22
N ALA A 59 -15.15 -8.07 8.31
CA ALA A 59 -14.12 -7.06 8.39
C ALA A 59 -14.27 -6.16 9.61
N ILE A 60 -15.50 -5.75 9.97
CA ILE A 60 -15.76 -4.95 11.19
C ILE A 60 -15.31 -5.71 12.44
N LEU A 61 -15.71 -6.98 12.59
CA LEU A 61 -15.31 -7.79 13.76
C LEU A 61 -13.79 -7.90 13.91
N GLU A 62 -13.07 -8.10 12.81
CA GLU A 62 -11.60 -8.17 12.84
C GLU A 62 -10.96 -6.80 13.12
N LEU A 63 -11.48 -5.72 12.51
CA LEU A 63 -11.01 -4.35 12.79
C LEU A 63 -11.23 -3.98 14.26
N ASP A 64 -12.37 -4.32 14.84
CA ASP A 64 -12.64 -4.07 16.26
C ASP A 64 -11.65 -4.78 17.18
N SER A 65 -11.17 -5.97 16.80
CA SER A 65 -10.16 -6.72 17.60
C SER A 65 -8.79 -6.03 17.66
N ILE A 66 -8.48 -5.12 16.74
CA ILE A 66 -7.19 -4.43 16.66
C ILE A 66 -7.30 -2.91 16.89
N ARG A 67 -8.49 -2.40 17.22
CA ARG A 67 -8.78 -0.96 17.28
C ARG A 67 -7.94 -0.18 18.29
N ASP A 68 -7.50 -0.83 19.37
CA ASP A 68 -6.72 -0.20 20.44
C ASP A 68 -5.20 -0.38 20.27
N SER A 69 -4.76 -1.01 19.17
CA SER A 69 -3.33 -1.19 18.89
C SER A 69 -2.69 0.12 18.42
N ARG A 70 -1.80 0.69 19.23
CA ARG A 70 -1.20 2.04 19.06
C ARG A 70 -0.81 2.42 17.63
N ASP A 71 -0.15 1.53 16.89
CA ASP A 71 0.37 1.83 15.55
C ASP A 71 -0.67 1.70 14.42
N VAL A 72 -1.79 1.01 14.67
CA VAL A 72 -2.85 0.79 13.68
C VAL A 72 -4.22 1.34 14.11
N SER A 73 -4.32 1.93 15.30
CA SER A 73 -5.56 2.50 15.85
C SER A 73 -6.22 3.46 14.85
N LEU A 74 -5.49 4.48 14.40
CA LEU A 74 -6.03 5.51 13.50
C LEU A 74 -6.53 4.92 12.18
N CYS A 75 -5.75 4.08 11.51
CA CYS A 75 -6.17 3.48 10.25
C CYS A 75 -7.34 2.51 10.45
N THR A 76 -7.39 1.81 11.59
CA THR A 76 -8.50 0.92 11.97
C THR A 76 -9.78 1.70 12.20
N LEU A 77 -9.74 2.82 12.94
CA LEU A 77 -10.89 3.71 13.14
C LEU A 77 -11.41 4.26 11.81
N ILE A 78 -10.51 4.68 10.92
CA ILE A 78 -10.87 5.17 9.57
C ILE A 78 -11.49 4.02 8.73
N ALA A 79 -10.97 2.80 8.85
CA ALA A 79 -11.50 1.63 8.15
C ALA A 79 -12.88 1.21 8.69
N LEU A 80 -13.09 1.24 10.01
CA LEU A 80 -14.39 1.03 10.65
C LEU A 80 -15.41 2.07 10.18
N TYR A 81 -15.02 3.35 10.13
CA TYR A 81 -15.87 4.42 9.62
C TYR A 81 -16.26 4.19 8.16
N TYR A 82 -15.30 3.75 7.34
CA TYR A 82 -15.55 3.42 5.95
C TYR A 82 -16.48 2.20 5.81
N ALA A 83 -16.28 1.17 6.63
CA ALA A 83 -17.11 -0.04 6.64
C ALA A 83 -18.56 0.25 7.08
N GLU A 84 -18.75 1.04 8.14
CA GLU A 84 -20.08 1.45 8.62
C GLU A 84 -20.88 2.16 7.53
N LYS A 85 -20.23 3.10 6.83
CA LYS A 85 -20.83 3.83 5.71
C LYS A 85 -21.17 2.96 4.50
N ARG A 86 -20.58 1.77 4.37
CA ARG A 86 -20.85 0.82 3.29
C ARG A 86 -21.97 -0.16 3.61
N LYS A 87 -22.41 -0.28 4.87
CA LYS A 87 -23.55 -1.12 5.21
C LYS A 87 -24.79 -0.66 4.44
N LYS A 88 -25.71 -1.59 4.17
CA LYS A 88 -27.01 -1.29 3.55
C LYS A 88 -27.79 -0.25 4.37
N ASN A 89 -27.73 -0.37 5.69
CA ASN A 89 -28.31 0.57 6.65
C ASN A 89 -27.21 1.05 7.61
N PRO A 90 -26.47 2.12 7.28
CA PRO A 90 -25.44 2.68 8.15
C PRO A 90 -26.04 3.22 9.45
N ASP A 91 -25.43 2.89 10.58
CA ASP A 91 -25.77 3.48 11.86
C ASP A 91 -25.18 4.90 11.96
N ARG A 92 -26.05 5.91 12.04
CA ARG A 92 -25.62 7.31 12.07
C ARG A 92 -24.90 7.69 13.35
N GLU A 93 -25.26 7.07 14.48
CA GLU A 93 -24.62 7.34 15.77
C GLU A 93 -23.21 6.78 15.77
N VAL A 94 -23.04 5.54 15.32
CA VAL A 94 -21.71 4.90 15.17
C VAL A 94 -20.82 5.71 14.22
N VAL A 95 -21.36 6.20 13.09
CA VAL A 95 -20.59 7.05 12.16
C VAL A 95 -20.12 8.33 12.83
N GLN A 96 -20.97 8.99 13.63
CA GLN A 96 -20.63 10.22 14.33
C GLN A 96 -19.57 9.98 15.42
N GLU A 97 -19.71 8.90 16.19
CA GLU A 97 -18.73 8.52 17.21
C GLU A 97 -17.36 8.21 16.60
N LEU A 98 -17.33 7.45 15.50
CA LEU A 98 -16.09 7.13 14.80
C LEU A 98 -15.43 8.40 14.23
N ASP A 99 -16.21 9.33 13.65
CA ASP A 99 -15.67 10.60 13.16
C ASP A 99 -15.05 11.45 14.27
N ALA A 100 -15.70 11.51 15.44
CA ALA A 100 -15.18 12.20 16.62
C ALA A 100 -13.87 11.55 17.13
N LYS A 101 -13.84 10.21 17.24
CA LYS A 101 -12.64 9.46 17.65
C LYS A 101 -11.48 9.63 16.68
N ILE A 102 -11.73 9.59 15.37
CA ILE A 102 -10.70 9.83 14.34
C ILE A 102 -10.11 11.24 14.50
N LYS A 103 -10.94 12.25 14.71
CA LYS A 103 -10.48 13.63 14.91
C LYS A 103 -9.60 13.78 16.15
N GLU A 104 -9.93 13.09 17.23
CA GLU A 104 -9.16 13.10 18.46
C GLU A 104 -7.83 12.33 18.32
N ASP A 105 -7.88 11.07 17.89
CA ASP A 105 -6.70 10.21 17.73
C ASP A 105 -5.69 10.81 16.74
N ARG A 106 -6.19 11.51 15.71
CA ARG A 106 -5.35 12.24 14.76
C ARG A 106 -4.49 13.31 15.43
N LYS A 107 -4.90 13.94 16.53
CA LYS A 107 -4.11 15.02 17.18
C LYS A 107 -2.79 14.48 17.73
N SER A 108 -2.81 13.31 18.34
CA SER A 108 -1.66 12.67 19.00
C SER A 108 -1.04 11.51 18.21
N ALA A 109 -1.50 11.27 16.97
CA ALA A 109 -1.04 10.17 16.13
C ALA A 109 0.49 10.17 15.91
N SER A 110 1.10 8.99 16.11
CA SER A 110 2.51 8.76 15.80
C SER A 110 2.78 8.82 14.28
N PRO A 111 4.04 9.04 13.85
CA PRO A 111 4.39 8.95 12.43
C PRO A 111 3.96 7.61 11.80
N ARG A 112 4.09 6.50 12.54
CA ARG A 112 3.68 5.17 12.06
C ARG A 112 2.17 5.05 11.87
N SER A 113 1.39 5.58 12.81
CA SER A 113 -0.08 5.62 12.73
C SER A 113 -0.55 6.49 11.55
N LEU A 114 0.07 7.66 11.34
CA LEU A 114 -0.19 8.51 10.18
C LEU A 114 0.19 7.83 8.85
N TYR A 115 1.31 7.08 8.82
CA TYR A 115 1.71 6.30 7.65
C TYR A 115 0.65 5.26 7.28
N ASN A 116 0.19 4.46 8.25
CA ASN A 116 -0.81 3.42 8.01
C ASN A 116 -2.16 4.02 7.57
N ALA A 117 -2.57 5.16 8.14
CA ALA A 117 -3.77 5.88 7.73
C ALA A 117 -3.64 6.46 6.31
N GLY A 118 -2.48 7.03 5.97
CA GLY A 118 -2.20 7.52 4.62
C GLY A 118 -2.19 6.41 3.58
N MET A 119 -1.60 5.25 3.91
CA MET A 119 -1.63 4.04 3.09
C MET A 119 -3.07 3.58 2.82
N PHE A 120 -3.92 3.53 3.84
CA PHE A 120 -5.33 3.18 3.68
C PHE A 120 -6.07 4.14 2.75
N PHE A 121 -5.92 5.46 2.95
CA PHE A 121 -6.54 6.44 2.05
C PHE A 121 -6.05 6.32 0.61
N TRP A 122 -4.76 6.07 0.41
CA TRP A 122 -4.19 5.86 -0.92
C TRP A 122 -4.79 4.64 -1.60
N LEU A 123 -4.87 3.50 -0.90
CA LEU A 123 -5.47 2.27 -1.42
C LEU A 123 -6.97 2.40 -1.73
N LEU A 124 -7.68 3.31 -1.03
CA LEU A 124 -9.06 3.69 -1.36
C LEU A 124 -9.18 4.67 -2.54
N GLY A 125 -8.07 5.13 -3.11
CA GLY A 125 -8.03 6.16 -4.15
C GLY A 125 -8.31 7.59 -3.65
N ARG A 126 -8.33 7.81 -2.33
CA ARG A 126 -8.52 9.12 -1.69
C ARG A 126 -7.19 9.87 -1.57
N ASN A 127 -6.57 10.17 -2.72
CA ASN A 127 -5.20 10.68 -2.82
C ASN A 127 -4.95 11.99 -2.05
N ASP A 128 -5.91 12.90 -1.99
CA ASP A 128 -5.73 14.17 -1.27
C ASP A 128 -5.62 13.96 0.25
N LYS A 129 -6.48 13.10 0.82
CA LYS A 129 -6.39 12.70 2.23
C LYS A 129 -5.12 11.91 2.50
N ALA A 130 -4.73 11.00 1.60
CA ALA A 130 -3.48 10.27 1.73
C ALA A 130 -2.29 11.23 1.83
N ARG A 131 -2.22 12.23 0.93
CA ARG A 131 -1.16 13.25 0.93
C ARG A 131 -1.12 14.05 2.23
N GLU A 132 -2.28 14.49 2.73
CA GLU A 132 -2.39 15.24 4.01
C GLU A 132 -1.78 14.47 5.20
N TYR A 133 -2.05 13.17 5.29
CA TYR A 133 -1.53 12.32 6.37
C TYR A 133 -0.04 12.04 6.21
N ILE A 134 0.40 11.76 4.99
CA ILE A 134 1.81 11.46 4.71
C ILE A 134 2.70 12.70 4.83
N ASP A 135 2.25 13.88 4.41
CA ASP A 135 3.00 15.11 4.61
C ASP A 135 3.22 15.42 6.10
N ARG A 136 2.19 15.20 6.92
CA ARG A 136 2.32 15.33 8.38
C ARG A 136 3.26 14.29 8.97
N MET A 137 3.18 13.04 8.52
CA MET A 137 4.07 11.95 8.94
C MET A 137 5.54 12.27 8.63
N ILE A 138 5.84 12.72 7.41
CA ILE A 138 7.18 13.11 6.96
C ILE A 138 7.72 14.26 7.82
N LYS A 139 6.87 15.27 8.09
CA LYS A 139 7.25 16.40 8.95
C LYS A 139 7.59 15.98 10.38
N LEU A 140 6.80 15.09 10.99
CA LEU A 140 7.03 14.63 12.37
C LEU A 140 8.21 13.67 12.51
N SER A 141 8.57 13.00 11.42
CA SER A 141 9.63 11.98 11.39
C SER A 141 10.97 12.50 10.86
N ASN A 142 11.06 13.81 10.61
CA ASN A 142 12.23 14.46 9.99
C ASN A 142 12.63 13.83 8.66
N GLY A 143 11.64 13.51 7.81
CA GLY A 143 11.92 13.02 6.46
C GLY A 143 11.98 11.50 6.35
N ALA A 144 11.20 10.74 7.13
CA ALA A 144 11.24 9.29 7.07
C ALA A 144 11.00 8.76 5.65
N ARG A 145 11.92 7.87 5.25
CA ARG A 145 12.04 7.29 3.92
C ARG A 145 10.75 6.64 3.43
N GLU A 146 10.08 5.85 4.25
CA GLU A 146 8.84 5.18 3.89
C GLU A 146 7.71 6.18 3.57
N GLY A 147 7.69 7.32 4.26
CA GLY A 147 6.77 8.42 3.97
C GLY A 147 7.04 9.02 2.59
N ILE A 148 8.32 9.25 2.24
CA ILE A 148 8.73 9.77 0.93
C ILE A 148 8.30 8.82 -0.19
N ILE A 149 8.55 7.51 -0.02
CA ILE A 149 8.15 6.47 -0.98
C ILE A 149 6.63 6.46 -1.18
N LEU A 150 5.84 6.47 -0.10
CA LEU A 150 4.38 6.46 -0.21
C LEU A 150 3.85 7.78 -0.80
N LYS A 151 4.46 8.92 -0.51
CA LYS A 151 4.12 10.19 -1.17
C LYS A 151 4.35 10.14 -2.68
N ALA A 152 5.43 9.50 -3.11
CA ALA A 152 5.71 9.29 -4.53
C ALA A 152 4.63 8.42 -5.20
N TRP A 153 4.21 7.34 -4.53
CA TRP A 153 3.07 6.51 -4.96
C TRP A 153 1.76 7.29 -5.09
N VAL A 154 1.39 8.05 -4.07
CA VAL A 154 0.19 8.90 -4.10
C VAL A 154 0.24 9.87 -5.27
N ASN A 155 1.39 10.50 -5.50
CA ASN A 155 1.56 11.47 -6.57
C ASN A 155 1.42 10.84 -7.96
N VAL A 156 2.08 9.71 -8.22
CA VAL A 156 2.06 9.07 -9.55
C VAL A 156 0.71 8.42 -9.88
N THR A 157 -0.02 7.96 -8.87
CA THR A 157 -1.32 7.29 -9.05
C THR A 157 -2.51 8.24 -8.94
N SER A 158 -2.28 9.53 -8.64
CA SER A 158 -3.34 10.52 -8.48
C SER A 158 -4.04 10.93 -9.79
N GLY A 159 -3.46 10.61 -10.95
CA GLY A 159 -3.94 11.08 -12.25
C GLY A 159 -3.67 12.57 -12.51
N GLN A 160 -2.91 13.25 -11.65
CA GLN A 160 -2.59 14.66 -11.78
C GLN A 160 -1.13 14.85 -12.20
N ASP A 161 -0.91 15.26 -13.45
CA ASP A 161 0.41 15.44 -14.06
C ASP A 161 1.36 16.31 -13.24
N MET A 162 0.85 17.36 -12.61
CA MET A 162 1.64 18.26 -11.76
C MET A 162 2.34 17.51 -10.62
N TYR A 163 1.65 16.57 -10.00
CA TYR A 163 2.19 15.74 -8.91
C TYR A 163 3.03 14.60 -9.46
N ALA A 164 2.58 13.93 -10.53
CA ALA A 164 3.29 12.81 -11.12
C ALA A 164 4.71 13.20 -11.58
N LYS A 165 4.90 14.39 -12.18
CA LYS A 165 6.23 14.91 -12.57
C LYS A 165 7.23 15.00 -11.41
N LYS A 166 6.76 15.18 -10.18
CA LYS A 166 7.60 15.24 -8.97
C LYS A 166 7.86 13.86 -8.36
N ALA A 167 7.07 12.84 -8.70
CA ALA A 167 7.15 11.51 -8.11
C ALA A 167 8.49 10.81 -8.39
N GLY A 168 9.05 10.97 -9.59
CA GLY A 168 10.36 10.38 -9.94
C GLY A 168 11.48 10.77 -8.96
N LYS A 169 11.60 12.07 -8.67
CA LYS A 169 12.60 12.58 -7.70
C LYS A 169 12.38 12.05 -6.29
N LEU A 170 11.11 11.92 -5.86
CA LEU A 170 10.77 11.37 -4.55
C LEU A 170 11.13 9.87 -4.46
N PHE A 171 10.93 9.10 -5.54
CA PHE A 171 11.39 7.71 -5.58
C PHE A 171 12.91 7.62 -5.52
N ASP A 172 13.63 8.46 -6.25
CA ASP A 172 15.10 8.49 -6.20
C ASP A 172 15.63 8.84 -4.80
N GLU A 173 15.01 9.84 -4.14
CA GLU A 173 15.32 10.22 -2.77
C GLU A 173 15.03 9.08 -1.78
N GLY A 174 13.83 8.49 -1.85
CA GLY A 174 13.43 7.38 -0.99
C GLY A 174 14.25 6.10 -1.23
N LEU A 175 14.86 5.91 -2.40
CA LEU A 175 15.66 4.72 -2.72
C LEU A 175 17.17 4.95 -2.60
N LYS A 176 17.63 6.16 -2.25
CA LYS A 176 19.04 6.55 -2.25
C LYS A 176 19.92 5.70 -1.34
N GLU A 177 19.48 5.46 -0.10
CA GLU A 177 20.30 4.79 0.92
C GLU A 177 20.16 3.26 0.91
N ARG A 178 18.98 2.77 0.55
CA ARG A 178 18.65 1.35 0.57
C ARG A 178 17.63 1.04 -0.51
N THR A 179 17.71 -0.15 -1.10
CA THR A 179 16.69 -0.66 -2.00
C THR A 179 15.45 -1.11 -1.22
N ASP A 180 14.27 -0.90 -1.80
CA ASP A 180 13.00 -1.35 -1.25
C ASP A 180 12.10 -1.79 -2.38
N ALA A 181 11.52 -2.99 -2.25
CA ALA A 181 10.69 -3.59 -3.29
C ALA A 181 9.49 -2.69 -3.61
N PHE A 182 8.82 -2.15 -2.59
CA PHE A 182 7.66 -1.27 -2.77
C PHE A 182 8.04 0.05 -3.45
N GLY A 183 9.19 0.64 -3.09
CA GLY A 183 9.72 1.84 -3.74
C GLY A 183 10.13 1.61 -5.20
N LEU A 184 10.82 0.50 -5.50
CA LEU A 184 11.21 0.16 -6.87
C LEU A 184 10.00 -0.16 -7.76
N MET A 185 8.98 -0.86 -7.23
CA MET A 185 7.70 -1.05 -7.92
C MET A 185 7.04 0.29 -8.26
N GLY A 186 7.15 1.28 -7.37
CA GLY A 186 6.61 2.62 -7.58
C GLY A 186 7.40 3.40 -8.64
N LYS A 187 8.72 3.26 -8.64
CA LYS A 187 9.57 3.83 -9.69
C LYS A 187 9.26 3.22 -11.07
N ALA A 188 9.01 1.91 -11.14
CA ALA A 188 8.53 1.26 -12.37
C ALA A 188 7.15 1.80 -12.80
N GLN A 189 6.22 1.99 -11.85
CA GLN A 189 4.92 2.61 -12.12
C GLN A 189 5.05 4.05 -12.65
N TYR A 190 6.03 4.81 -12.16
CA TYR A 190 6.35 6.14 -12.68
C TYR A 190 6.86 6.10 -14.11
N TYR A 191 7.74 5.18 -14.45
CA TYR A 191 8.20 5.02 -15.84
C TYR A 191 7.06 4.61 -16.77
N GLU A 192 6.18 3.71 -16.34
CA GLU A 192 4.97 3.34 -17.10
C GLU A 192 4.05 4.54 -17.33
N TYR A 193 3.81 5.35 -16.29
CA TYR A 193 3.04 6.59 -16.43
C TYR A 193 3.68 7.58 -17.42
N ARG A 194 5.01 7.61 -17.50
CA ARG A 194 5.77 8.39 -18.49
C ARG A 194 5.88 7.70 -19.85
N GLN A 195 5.22 6.56 -20.07
CA GLN A 195 5.29 5.72 -21.26
C GLN A 195 6.70 5.22 -21.59
N ASN A 196 7.61 5.24 -20.61
CA ASN A 196 8.93 4.65 -20.72
C ASN A 196 8.89 3.18 -20.26
N TYR A 197 8.31 2.32 -21.08
CA TYR A 197 8.10 0.90 -20.74
C TYR A 197 9.41 0.11 -20.63
N SER A 198 10.43 0.45 -21.42
CA SER A 198 11.76 -0.15 -21.31
C SER A 198 12.44 0.19 -19.97
N GLY A 199 12.42 1.45 -19.57
CA GLY A 199 12.93 1.88 -18.26
C GLY A 199 12.14 1.25 -17.09
N ALA A 200 10.82 1.08 -17.25
CA ALA A 200 10.02 0.35 -16.26
C ALA A 200 10.47 -1.12 -16.15
N LEU A 201 10.71 -1.79 -17.29
CA LEU A 201 11.14 -3.19 -17.34
C LEU A 201 12.52 -3.38 -16.70
N GLU A 202 13.46 -2.45 -16.94
CA GLU A 202 14.78 -2.45 -16.29
C GLU A 202 14.65 -2.40 -14.76
N VAL A 203 13.83 -1.50 -14.23
CA VAL A 203 13.60 -1.41 -12.78
C VAL A 203 12.96 -2.68 -12.24
N ILE A 204 12.00 -3.27 -12.95
CA ILE A 204 11.38 -4.54 -12.52
C ILE A 204 12.39 -5.69 -12.50
N ASN A 205 13.31 -5.76 -13.47
CA ASN A 205 14.39 -6.75 -13.44
C ASN A 205 15.29 -6.57 -12.20
N GLN A 206 15.56 -5.33 -11.77
CA GLN A 206 16.28 -5.07 -10.52
C GLN A 206 15.51 -5.58 -9.29
N VAL A 207 14.17 -5.46 -9.27
CA VAL A 207 13.35 -6.00 -8.17
C VAL A 207 13.43 -7.52 -8.14
N ILE A 208 13.32 -8.19 -9.28
CA ILE A 208 13.36 -9.66 -9.36
C ILE A 208 14.70 -10.20 -8.85
N VAL A 209 15.81 -9.54 -9.19
CA VAL A 209 17.15 -9.93 -8.72
C VAL A 209 17.33 -9.61 -7.24
N GLY A 210 16.88 -8.44 -6.76
CA GLY A 210 17.09 -8.00 -5.38
C GLY A 210 16.14 -8.63 -4.35
N PHE A 211 14.96 -9.07 -4.78
CA PHE A 211 13.90 -9.62 -3.94
C PHE A 211 13.33 -10.92 -4.55
N PRO A 212 14.10 -12.02 -4.55
CA PRO A 212 13.63 -13.31 -5.03
C PRO A 212 12.33 -13.74 -4.31
N GLY A 213 11.38 -14.30 -5.05
CA GLY A 213 10.07 -14.70 -4.51
C GLY A 213 9.03 -13.58 -4.42
N PHE A 214 9.38 -12.35 -4.79
CA PHE A 214 8.42 -11.25 -4.89
C PHE A 214 7.57 -11.35 -6.18
N LEU A 215 6.55 -12.21 -6.14
CA LEU A 215 5.63 -12.49 -7.25
C LEU A 215 5.03 -11.23 -7.94
N PRO A 216 4.69 -10.14 -7.22
CA PRO A 216 4.27 -8.88 -7.85
C PRO A 216 5.17 -8.39 -8.98
N ALA A 217 6.50 -8.51 -8.83
CA ALA A 217 7.43 -8.06 -9.85
C ALA A 217 7.38 -8.93 -11.11
N LEU A 218 7.17 -10.24 -10.97
CA LEU A 218 6.97 -11.14 -12.13
C LEU A 218 5.67 -10.81 -12.87
N ILE A 219 4.57 -10.58 -12.14
CA ILE A 219 3.29 -10.16 -12.72
C ILE A 219 3.47 -8.85 -13.50
N LYS A 220 4.15 -7.87 -12.90
CA LYS A 220 4.40 -6.58 -13.55
C LYS A 220 5.32 -6.72 -14.77
N LYS A 221 6.36 -7.57 -14.69
CA LYS A 221 7.23 -7.89 -15.84
C LYS A 221 6.44 -8.44 -17.02
N MET A 222 5.58 -9.43 -16.79
CA MET A 222 4.73 -10.00 -17.84
C MET A 222 3.83 -8.94 -18.48
N LYS A 223 3.19 -8.08 -17.67
CA LYS A 223 2.38 -6.96 -18.20
C LYS A 223 3.19 -5.99 -19.08
N LEU A 224 4.41 -5.63 -18.67
CA LEU A 224 5.28 -4.73 -19.43
C LEU A 224 5.75 -5.35 -20.75
N LEU A 225 6.11 -6.64 -20.75
CA LEU A 225 6.53 -7.35 -21.96
C LEU A 225 5.38 -7.46 -22.98
N LEU A 226 4.16 -7.70 -22.50
CA LEU A 226 2.96 -7.67 -23.33
C LEU A 226 2.73 -6.28 -23.98
N ILE A 227 2.91 -5.20 -23.22
CA ILE A 227 2.80 -3.83 -23.75
C ILE A 227 3.87 -3.57 -24.82
N LEU A 228 5.08 -4.09 -24.62
CA LEU A 228 6.19 -4.00 -25.56
C LEU A 228 6.05 -4.96 -26.76
N GLN A 229 5.02 -5.82 -26.77
CA GLN A 229 4.78 -6.85 -27.78
C GLN A 229 5.93 -7.88 -27.89
N ASP A 230 6.68 -8.08 -26.81
CA ASP A 230 7.72 -9.11 -26.71
C ASP A 230 7.11 -10.41 -26.19
N TRP A 231 6.46 -11.14 -27.10
CA TRP A 231 5.73 -12.38 -26.80
C TRP A 231 6.66 -13.50 -26.32
N GLU A 232 7.85 -13.60 -26.91
CA GLU A 232 8.84 -14.63 -26.57
C GLU A 232 9.30 -14.47 -25.12
N GLN A 233 9.71 -13.26 -24.73
CA GLN A 233 10.09 -13.01 -23.34
C GLN A 233 8.91 -13.11 -22.38
N THR A 234 7.69 -12.81 -22.83
CA THR A 234 6.50 -12.98 -21.99
C THR A 234 6.29 -14.44 -21.60
N ILE A 235 6.39 -15.37 -22.55
CA ILE A 235 6.27 -16.81 -22.30
C ILE A 235 7.40 -17.28 -21.35
N LEU A 236 8.64 -16.86 -21.61
CA LEU A 236 9.77 -17.19 -20.73
C LEU A 236 9.60 -16.67 -19.31
N ALA A 237 9.03 -15.47 -19.14
CA ALA A 237 8.74 -14.91 -17.84
C ALA A 237 7.60 -15.64 -17.11
N ALA A 238 6.60 -16.15 -17.83
CA ALA A 238 5.47 -16.90 -17.28
C ALA A 238 5.85 -18.29 -16.76
N HIS A 239 6.94 -18.87 -17.26
CA HIS A 239 7.48 -20.16 -16.81
C HIS A 239 8.36 -20.08 -15.55
N ARG A 240 8.63 -18.86 -15.04
CA ARG A 240 9.41 -18.63 -13.80
C ARG A 240 8.49 -18.50 -12.59
#